data_AF-A0A0Q0JJ84-F1
#
_entry.id   AF-A0A0Q0JJ84-F1
#
_cell.length_a   1.000
_cell.length_b   1.000
_cell.length_c   1.000
_cell.angle_alpha   90.00
_cell.angle_beta   90.00
_cell.angle_gamma   90.00
#
_symmetry.space_group_name_H-M   'P 1'
#
loop_
_entity.id
_entity.type
_entity.pdbx_description
1 polymer ?
#
loop_
_entity_poly.entity_id
_entity_poly.type
_entity_poly.pdbx_seq_one_letter_code
_entity_poly.pdbx_strand_id
1 'polypeptide(L)'
;MNKFDFRFDSAPNPKAKVVRYFVYTLLVSISTFLYVYFVHYMGSILNIDVNQPLRELPMNVVFWGLLGMFVTLALIFTVLLMLARVIFINLKV
;
A
#
# COMPACT_ATOMS: atom_id res chain seq x y z
N MET A 1 -13.20 -13.64 19.96
CA MET A 1 -12.68 -13.60 18.57
C MET A 1 -11.19 -13.29 18.67
N ASN A 2 -10.28 -14.23 18.39
CA ASN A 2 -8.85 -13.95 18.40
C ASN A 2 -8.56 -12.85 17.36
N LYS A 3 -8.25 -11.64 17.83
CA LYS A 3 -7.80 -10.54 16.97
C LYS A 3 -6.43 -10.96 16.41
N PHE A 4 -6.35 -11.10 15.09
CA PHE A 4 -5.07 -11.28 14.42
C PHE A 4 -4.21 -10.04 14.69
N ASP A 5 -3.02 -10.23 15.27
CA ASP A 5 -2.15 -9.12 15.63
C ASP A 5 -1.17 -8.83 14.49
N PHE A 6 -1.37 -7.68 13.84
CA PHE A 6 -0.55 -7.20 12.73
C PHE A 6 0.84 -6.74 13.19
N ARG A 7 1.07 -6.58 14.49
CA ARG A 7 2.34 -6.12 15.00
C ARG A 7 3.47 -7.10 14.66
N PHE A 8 4.65 -6.54 14.43
CA PHE A 8 5.85 -7.30 14.10
C PHE A 8 6.41 -8.07 15.31
N ASP A 9 6.24 -7.52 16.51
CA ASP A 9 6.76 -8.05 17.76
C ASP A 9 5.85 -9.11 18.40
N SER A 10 4.60 -9.23 17.96
CA SER A 10 3.65 -10.26 18.40
C SER A 10 3.88 -11.62 17.74
N ALA A 11 5.00 -11.81 17.04
CA ALA A 11 5.32 -13.07 16.38
C ALA A 11 5.49 -14.18 17.43
N PRO A 12 4.83 -15.35 17.27
CA PRO A 12 4.85 -16.41 18.28
C PRO A 12 6.22 -17.07 18.46
N ASN A 13 7.09 -17.01 17.43
CA ASN A 13 8.42 -17.63 17.42
C ASN A 13 9.43 -16.81 16.60
N PRO A 14 10.75 -16.96 16.81
CA PRO A 14 11.78 -16.25 16.02
C PRO A 14 11.69 -16.54 14.51
N LYS A 15 11.38 -17.78 14.11
CA LYS A 15 11.16 -18.15 12.70
C LYS A 15 9.94 -17.43 12.10
N ALA A 16 8.85 -17.36 12.86
CA ALA A 16 7.64 -16.62 12.48
C ALA A 16 7.94 -15.12 12.30
N LYS A 17 8.82 -14.54 13.13
CA LYS A 17 9.26 -13.16 12.98
C LYS A 17 9.98 -12.91 11.65
N VAL A 18 10.87 -13.81 11.23
CA VAL A 18 11.56 -13.72 9.93
C VAL A 18 10.58 -13.83 8.77
N VAL A 19 9.61 -14.75 8.83
CA VAL A 19 8.57 -14.89 7.82
C VAL A 19 7.73 -13.62 7.72
N ARG A 20 7.31 -13.04 8.86
CA ARG A 20 6.59 -11.75 8.88
C ARG A 20 7.41 -10.64 8.24
N TYR A 21 8.71 -10.55 8.54
CA TYR A 21 9.61 -9.58 7.88
C TYR A 21 9.61 -9.74 6.37
N PHE A 22 9.82 -10.96 5.88
CA PHE A 22 9.88 -11.21 4.44
C PHE A 22 8.55 -10.86 3.74
N VAL A 23 7.42 -11.29 4.32
CA VAL A 23 6.09 -11.00 3.79
C VAL A 23 5.81 -9.51 3.78
N TYR A 24 6.09 -8.79 4.87
CA TYR A 24 5.84 -7.34 4.91
C TYR A 24 6.74 -6.57 3.96
N THR A 25 8.03 -6.91 3.84
CA THR A 25 8.91 -6.29 2.85
C THR A 25 8.39 -6.50 1.43
N LEU A 26 7.98 -7.72 1.09
CA LEU A 26 7.42 -8.03 -0.23
C LEU A 26 6.10 -7.27 -0.48
N LEU A 27 5.22 -7.19 0.50
CA LEU A 27 3.97 -6.42 0.40
C LEU A 27 4.23 -4.92 0.23
N VAL A 28 5.23 -4.36 0.91
CA VAL A 28 5.64 -2.95 0.71
C VAL A 28 6.16 -2.73 -0.70
N SER A 29 6.99 -3.62 -1.24
CA SER A 29 7.45 -3.53 -2.63
C SER A 29 6.29 -3.57 -3.63
N ILE A 30 5.32 -4.48 -3.43
CA ILE A 30 4.10 -4.55 -4.25
C ILE A 30 3.27 -3.28 -4.09
N SER A 31 3.09 -2.78 -2.87
CA SER A 31 2.36 -1.54 -2.57
C SER A 31 2.93 -0.37 -3.35
N THR A 32 4.24 -0.19 -3.30
CA THR A 32 4.94 0.91 -3.97
C THR A 32 4.75 0.82 -5.48
N PHE A 33 4.89 -0.38 -6.05
CA PHE A 33 4.70 -0.59 -7.48
C PHE A 33 3.26 -0.29 -7.93
N LEU A 34 2.26 -0.83 -7.22
CA LEU A 34 0.84 -0.59 -7.51
C LEU A 34 0.47 0.89 -7.40
N TYR A 35 1.00 1.56 -6.36
CA TYR A 35 0.73 2.97 -6.12
C TYR A 35 1.31 3.85 -7.23
N VAL A 36 2.59 3.65 -7.59
CA VAL A 36 3.24 4.39 -8.67
C VAL A 36 2.53 4.15 -10.00
N TYR A 37 2.21 2.89 -10.30
CA TYR A 37 1.44 2.54 -11.50
C TYR A 37 0.10 3.28 -11.55
N PHE A 38 -0.66 3.27 -10.44
CA PHE A 38 -1.95 3.96 -10.36
C PHE A 38 -1.82 5.47 -10.56
N VAL A 39 -0.81 6.10 -9.97
CA VAL A 39 -0.55 7.53 -10.11
C VAL A 39 -0.28 7.89 -11.58
N HIS A 40 0.55 7.13 -12.28
CA HIS A 40 0.80 7.34 -13.72
C HIS A 40 -0.43 7.05 -14.59
N TYR A 41 -1.19 6.00 -14.26
CA TYR A 41 -2.43 5.66 -14.95
C TYR A 41 -3.48 6.77 -14.83
N MET A 42 -3.69 7.28 -13.62
CA MET A 42 -4.61 8.41 -13.38
C MET A 42 -4.12 9.70 -14.04
N GLY A 43 -2.81 9.96 -14.01
CA GLY A 43 -2.21 11.06 -14.76
C GLY A 43 -2.55 10.99 -16.24
N SER A 44 -2.39 9.81 -16.86
CA SER A 44 -2.76 9.58 -18.26
C SER A 44 -4.25 9.79 -18.54
N ILE A 45 -5.15 9.28 -17.69
CA ILE A 45 -6.61 9.47 -17.85
C ILE A 45 -7.00 10.95 -17.77
N LEU A 46 -6.40 11.68 -16.83
CA LEU A 46 -6.68 13.09 -16.62
C LEU A 46 -5.93 13.99 -17.60
N ASN A 47 -5.15 13.41 -18.52
CA ASN A 47 -4.28 14.12 -19.47
C ASN A 47 -3.31 15.09 -18.76
N ILE A 48 -2.78 14.64 -17.62
CA ILE A 48 -1.84 15.36 -16.75
C ILE A 48 -0.49 14.65 -16.82
N ASP A 49 0.56 15.38 -17.18
CA ASP A 49 1.91 14.91 -16.96
C ASP A 49 2.22 14.92 -15.45
N VAL A 50 2.41 13.76 -14.86
CA VAL A 50 2.69 13.62 -13.43
C VAL A 50 4.08 14.12 -13.05
N ASN A 51 4.98 14.28 -14.03
CA ASN A 51 6.33 14.78 -13.81
C ASN A 51 6.40 16.31 -13.90
N GLN A 52 5.30 16.98 -14.28
CA GLN A 52 5.30 18.43 -14.37
C GLN A 52 5.30 19.10 -12.99
N PRO A 53 5.86 20.31 -12.86
CA PRO A 53 5.85 21.03 -11.61
C PRO A 53 4.43 21.32 -11.12
N LEU A 54 4.15 21.06 -9.83
CA LEU A 54 2.82 21.29 -9.22
C LEU A 54 2.30 22.73 -9.38
N ARG A 55 3.19 23.72 -9.49
CA ARG A 55 2.84 25.15 -9.67
C ARG A 55 2.19 25.45 -11.02
N GLU A 56 2.36 24.57 -12.01
CA GLU A 56 1.83 24.72 -13.38
C GLU A 56 0.45 24.07 -13.50
N LEU A 57 0.02 23.33 -12.48
CA LEU A 57 -1.26 22.65 -12.44
C LEU A 57 -2.36 23.52 -11.81
N PRO A 58 -3.60 23.42 -12.32
CA PRO A 58 -4.76 24.00 -11.64
C PRO A 58 -4.88 23.48 -10.21
N MET A 59 -5.06 24.38 -9.24
CA MET A 59 -5.05 24.04 -7.81
C MET A 59 -6.13 23.00 -7.44
N ASN A 60 -7.31 23.08 -8.06
CA ASN A 60 -8.37 22.09 -7.91
C ASN A 60 -7.90 20.68 -8.30
N VAL A 61 -7.20 20.55 -9.43
CA VAL A 61 -6.65 19.28 -9.93
C VAL A 61 -5.62 18.72 -8.95
N VAL A 62 -4.77 19.57 -8.38
CA VAL A 62 -3.79 19.16 -7.35
C VAL A 62 -4.50 18.61 -6.11
N PHE A 63 -5.54 19.28 -5.61
CA PHE A 63 -6.31 18.80 -4.46
C PHE A 63 -7.03 17.47 -4.74
N TRP A 64 -7.65 17.32 -5.90
CA TRP A 64 -8.28 16.05 -6.30
C TRP A 64 -7.26 14.92 -6.45
N GLY A 65 -6.08 15.23 -7.00
CA GLY A 65 -4.96 14.30 -7.10
C GLY A 65 -4.48 13.83 -5.73
N LEU A 66 -4.24 14.75 -4.80
CA LEU A 66 -3.84 14.44 -3.43
C LEU A 66 -4.89 13.61 -2.68
N LEU A 67 -6.17 13.95 -2.83
CA LEU A 67 -7.25 13.18 -2.22
C LEU A 67 -7.31 11.75 -2.79
N GLY A 68 -7.22 11.61 -4.12
CA GLY A 68 -7.18 10.32 -4.80
C GLY A 68 -5.99 9.48 -4.36
N MET A 69 -4.81 10.08 -4.27
CA MET A 69 -3.59 9.47 -3.75
C MET A 69 -3.79 8.93 -2.33
N PHE A 70 -4.38 9.73 -1.43
CA PHE A 70 -4.64 9.32 -0.05
C PHE A 70 -5.63 8.16 0.04
N VAL A 71 -6.73 8.23 -0.70
CA VAL A 71 -7.75 7.16 -0.75
C VAL A 71 -7.15 5.87 -1.30
N THR A 72 -6.42 5.94 -2.41
CA THR A 72 -5.76 4.79 -3.01
C THR A 72 -4.74 4.16 -2.06
N LEU A 73 -3.94 4.98 -1.37
CA LEU A 73 -3.00 4.48 -0.38
C LEU A 73 -3.72 3.68 0.72
N ALA A 74 -4.80 4.25 1.28
CA ALA A 74 -5.60 3.59 2.30
C ALA A 74 -6.20 2.25 1.82
N LEU A 75 -6.70 2.21 0.58
CA LEU A 75 -7.24 1.00 -0.04
C LEU A 75 -6.17 -0.07 -0.25
N ILE A 76 -5.02 0.30 -0.82
CA ILE A 76 -3.90 -0.62 -1.04
C ILE A 76 -3.44 -1.21 0.29
N PHE A 77 -3.19 -0.38 1.31
CA PHE A 77 -2.78 -0.87 2.63
C PHE A 77 -3.83 -1.79 3.26
N THR A 78 -5.11 -1.45 3.14
CA THR A 78 -6.20 -2.28 3.65
C THR A 78 -6.20 -3.66 3.01
N VAL A 79 -6.10 -3.74 1.68
CA VAL A 79 -6.03 -5.01 0.93
C VAL A 79 -4.76 -5.79 1.29
N LEU A 80 -3.62 -5.13 1.37
CA LEU A 80 -2.35 -5.78 1.72
C LEU A 80 -2.36 -6.34 3.14
N LEU A 81 -2.96 -5.64 4.12
CA LEU A 81 -3.12 -6.18 5.47
C LEU A 81 -4.06 -7.38 5.50
N MET A 82 -5.14 -7.38 4.72
CA MET A 82 -5.98 -8.56 4.57
C MET A 82 -5.21 -9.74 3.96
N LEU A 83 -4.42 -9.49 2.91
CA LEU A 83 -3.55 -10.50 2.30
C LEU A 83 -2.51 -11.03 3.29
N ALA A 84 -1.85 -10.15 4.04
CA ALA A 84 -0.90 -10.54 5.08
C ALA A 84 -1.56 -11.48 6.10
N ARG A 85 -2.76 -11.13 6.59
CA ARG A 85 -3.54 -11.97 7.49
C ARG A 85 -3.82 -13.35 6.89
N VAL A 86 -4.25 -13.41 5.63
CA VAL A 86 -4.51 -14.69 4.94
C VAL A 86 -3.23 -15.51 4.81
N ILE A 87 -2.10 -14.90 4.44
CA ILE A 87 -0.81 -15.58 4.35
C ILE A 87 -0.39 -16.14 5.71
N PHE A 88 -0.45 -15.34 6.76
CA PHE A 88 -0.03 -15.75 8.10
C PHE A 88 -0.92 -16.85 8.68
N ILE A 89 -2.24 -16.78 8.48
CA ILE A 89 -3.16 -17.86 8.87
C ILE A 89 -2.83 -19.17 8.14
N ASN A 90 -2.61 -19.12 6.82
CA ASN A 90 -2.27 -20.32 6.04
C ASN A 90 -0.91 -20.92 6.42
N LEU A 91 0.07 -20.06 6.74
CA LEU A 91 1.40 -20.48 7.17
C LEU A 91 1.45 -20.88 8.66
N LYS A 92 0.36 -20.71 9.41
CA LYS A 92 0.28 -20.91 10.87
C LYS A 92 1.32 -20.07 11.63
N VAL A 93 1.48 -18.81 11.21
CA VAL A 93 2.46 -17.79 11.67
C VAL A 93 1.76 -16.59 12.31
#